data_AF-A0A7J7THJ1-F1
#
_entry.id   AF-A0A7J7THJ1-F1
#
_cell.length_a   1.000
_cell.length_b   1.000
_cell.length_c   1.000
_cell.angle_alpha   90.00
_cell.angle_beta   90.00
_cell.angle_gamma   90.00
#
_symmetry.space_group_name_H-M   'P 1'
#
loop_
_entity.id
_entity.type
_entity.pdbx_description
1 polymer ?
#
loop_
_entity_poly.entity_id
_entity_poly.type
_entity_poly.pdbx_seq_one_letter_code
_entity_poly.pdbx_strand_id
1 'polypeptide(L)'
;MWLMPQGSLKLLGRSDQASRLQSLEVGTEWDPKERLFRNFGGLLGPLDEPVAMQRWARGPNLTATVVWIDPTYVVATSYDIVVDAETEVTQYKPPLSRPLRPGAWTVRLLQFWEPLGETRFLVLPLTFNRKLPLRKDDASWLHAGPPHNEYMEQSFQGLSGILNLPQPEPAEEAARLHAELTGPELEAWTDRELSSFWSVAGLCAMGSSTCPSLELCRLTSWSSLFPDPKSELGPVKTDGRLR
;
A
#
# COMPACT_ATOMS: atom_id res chain seq x y z
N MET A 1 -10.59 -8.33 16.33
CA MET A 1 -10.68 -7.03 15.63
C MET A 1 -10.68 -7.30 14.14
N TRP A 2 -11.50 -6.61 13.38
CA TRP A 2 -11.50 -6.63 11.92
C TRP A 2 -11.05 -5.26 11.42
N LEU A 3 -9.91 -5.24 10.73
CA LEU A 3 -9.36 -4.07 10.06
C LEU A 3 -9.67 -4.16 8.57
N MET A 4 -10.03 -3.03 7.96
CA MET A 4 -10.31 -2.91 6.54
C MET A 4 -9.42 -1.80 5.94
N PRO A 5 -8.75 -2.05 4.79
CA PRO A 5 -7.99 -1.01 4.13
C PRO A 5 -8.94 0.03 3.54
N GLN A 6 -8.55 1.29 3.63
CA GLN A 6 -9.25 2.42 3.01
C GLN A 6 -8.77 2.51 1.55
N GLY A 7 -9.70 2.45 0.60
CA GLY A 7 -9.37 2.53 -0.83
C GLY A 7 -8.62 3.83 -1.15
N SER A 8 -7.51 3.73 -1.88
CA SER A 8 -6.61 4.86 -2.17
C SER A 8 -6.58 5.28 -3.64
N LEU A 9 -7.23 4.54 -4.53
CA LEU A 9 -7.31 4.84 -5.96
C LEU A 9 -8.17 6.08 -6.21
N LYS A 10 -7.62 7.04 -6.93
CA LYS A 10 -8.35 8.19 -7.49
C LYS A 10 -8.15 8.25 -8.98
N LEU A 11 -9.22 8.11 -9.75
CA LEU A 11 -9.21 8.36 -11.19
C LEU A 11 -9.40 9.87 -11.41
N LEU A 12 -8.52 10.49 -12.21
CA LEU A 12 -8.44 11.95 -12.34
C LEU A 12 -8.78 12.45 -13.76
N GLY A 13 -8.85 11.56 -14.76
CA GLY A 13 -9.13 11.92 -16.15
C GLY A 13 -10.58 12.35 -16.42
N ARG A 14 -10.77 13.40 -17.23
CA ARG A 14 -12.08 13.86 -17.75
C ARG A 14 -12.56 13.01 -18.94
N SER A 15 -13.88 12.86 -19.04
CA SER A 15 -14.66 11.92 -19.87
C SER A 15 -14.56 12.07 -21.40
N ASP A 16 -13.61 12.82 -21.95
CA ASP A 16 -13.62 13.17 -23.37
C ASP A 16 -12.80 12.17 -24.19
N GLN A 17 -11.89 11.44 -23.52
CA GLN A 17 -11.42 10.12 -23.92
C GLN A 17 -11.66 9.20 -22.72
N ALA A 18 -12.44 8.14 -22.88
CA ALA A 18 -12.61 7.14 -21.83
C ALA A 18 -11.22 6.62 -21.43
N SER A 19 -10.69 7.07 -20.29
CA SER A 19 -9.41 6.60 -19.78
C SER A 19 -9.48 5.08 -19.68
N ARG A 20 -8.60 4.39 -20.39
CA ARG A 20 -8.54 2.93 -20.37
C ARG A 20 -8.18 2.41 -18.97
N LEU A 21 -7.60 3.24 -18.11
CA LEU A 21 -7.19 2.85 -16.77
C LEU A 21 -8.42 2.48 -15.91
N GLN A 22 -8.49 1.23 -15.49
CA GLN A 22 -9.54 0.71 -14.61
C GLN A 22 -9.10 0.66 -13.15
N SER A 23 -7.86 0.24 -12.88
CA SER A 23 -7.30 0.21 -11.54
C SER A 23 -5.80 0.45 -11.55
N LEU A 24 -5.29 1.01 -10.45
CA LEU A 24 -3.87 1.17 -10.18
C LEU A 24 -3.62 0.73 -8.73
N GLU A 25 -2.80 -0.30 -8.56
CA GLU A 25 -2.48 -0.92 -7.28
C GLU A 25 -0.97 -1.03 -7.10
N VAL A 26 -0.51 -0.96 -5.84
CA VAL A 26 0.88 -1.20 -5.47
C VAL A 26 0.91 -2.31 -4.44
N GLY A 27 1.81 -3.28 -4.61
CA GLY A 27 1.94 -4.41 -3.70
C GLY A 27 3.21 -5.20 -3.93
N THR A 28 3.30 -6.34 -3.24
CA THR A 28 4.38 -7.32 -3.39
C THR A 28 3.81 -8.70 -3.69
N GLU A 29 4.68 -9.63 -4.12
CA GLU A 29 4.28 -11.01 -4.44
C GLU A 29 3.25 -11.07 -5.58
N TRP A 30 3.54 -10.41 -6.69
CA TRP A 30 2.71 -10.47 -7.90
C TRP A 30 2.62 -11.90 -8.43
N ASP A 31 1.41 -12.41 -8.57
CA ASP A 31 1.09 -13.67 -9.22
C ASP A 31 0.69 -13.41 -10.69
N PRO A 32 1.55 -13.72 -11.67
CA PRO A 32 1.24 -13.45 -13.08
C PRO A 32 0.14 -14.35 -13.64
N LYS A 33 -0.15 -15.49 -13.02
CA LYS A 33 -1.20 -16.41 -13.46
C LYS A 33 -2.58 -15.89 -13.05
N GLU A 34 -2.74 -15.57 -11.77
CA GLU A 34 -4.01 -15.07 -11.22
C GLU A 34 -4.18 -13.55 -11.34
N ARG A 35 -3.11 -12.84 -11.73
CA ARG A 35 -3.07 -11.38 -11.96
C ARG A 35 -3.47 -10.56 -10.73
N LEU A 36 -2.90 -10.93 -9.59
CA LEU A 36 -3.12 -10.30 -8.28
C LEU A 36 -1.86 -10.31 -7.41
N PHE A 37 -1.85 -9.50 -6.36
CA PHE A 37 -0.82 -9.55 -5.31
C PHE A 37 -1.20 -10.59 -4.24
N ARG A 38 -0.27 -11.48 -3.89
CA ARG A 38 -0.46 -12.47 -2.81
C ARG A 38 -0.28 -11.87 -1.41
N ASN A 39 0.43 -10.76 -1.31
CA ASN A 39 0.33 -9.86 -0.16
C ASN A 39 -0.99 -9.07 -0.23
N PHE A 40 -2.10 -9.74 0.10
CA PHE A 40 -3.46 -9.19 -0.03
C PHE A 40 -3.70 -7.91 0.78
N GLY A 41 -2.98 -7.74 1.90
CA GLY A 41 -3.06 -6.55 2.72
C GLY A 41 -2.23 -5.38 2.20
N GLY A 42 -1.37 -5.60 1.19
CA GLY A 42 -0.41 -4.59 0.73
C GLY A 42 0.51 -4.10 1.85
N LEU A 43 0.85 -4.99 2.80
CA LEU A 43 1.67 -4.63 3.95
C LEU A 43 3.12 -4.48 3.50
N LEU A 44 3.67 -3.28 3.59
CA LEU A 44 5.02 -2.96 3.13
C LEU A 44 5.83 -2.32 4.25
N GLY A 45 7.08 -2.73 4.38
CA GLY A 45 8.09 -2.12 5.22
C GLY A 45 9.22 -1.48 4.41
N PRO A 46 10.20 -0.86 5.08
CA PRO A 46 11.24 -0.05 4.42
C PRO A 46 12.18 -0.86 3.50
N LEU A 47 12.24 -2.18 3.65
CA LEU A 47 13.15 -3.04 2.88
C LEU A 47 12.48 -3.79 1.73
N ASP A 48 11.16 -3.62 1.59
CA ASP A 48 10.40 -4.26 0.52
C ASP A 48 10.65 -3.62 -0.84
N GLU A 49 10.38 -4.39 -1.90
CA GLU A 49 10.52 -3.97 -3.29
C GLU A 49 9.13 -3.91 -3.95
N PRO A 50 8.41 -2.78 -3.84
CA PRO A 50 7.04 -2.66 -4.30
C PRO A 50 6.94 -2.72 -5.83
N VAL A 51 5.82 -3.26 -6.30
CA VAL A 51 5.46 -3.37 -7.72
C VAL A 51 4.21 -2.53 -7.96
N ALA A 52 4.21 -1.69 -8.99
CA ALA A 52 2.98 -1.06 -9.45
C ALA A 52 2.35 -1.90 -10.54
N MET A 53 1.04 -2.12 -10.44
CA MET A 53 0.22 -2.82 -11.41
C MET A 53 -0.93 -1.92 -11.86
N GLN A 54 -1.18 -1.91 -13.16
CA GLN A 54 -2.28 -1.19 -13.78
C GLN A 54 -3.19 -2.19 -14.51
N ARG A 55 -4.50 -2.05 -14.34
CA ARG A 55 -5.50 -2.73 -15.16
C ARG A 55 -6.08 -1.78 -16.19
N TRP A 56 -6.26 -2.28 -17.39
CA TRP A 56 -6.66 -1.53 -18.56
C TRP A 56 -7.87 -2.16 -19.24
N ALA A 57 -8.84 -1.34 -19.62
CA ALA A 57 -9.85 -1.69 -20.61
C ALA A 57 -9.21 -1.82 -21.99
N ARG A 58 -9.87 -2.53 -22.91
CA ARG A 58 -9.48 -2.52 -24.34
C ARG A 58 -9.70 -1.14 -24.95
N GLY A 59 -8.88 -0.76 -25.92
CA GLY A 59 -8.98 0.56 -26.56
C GLY A 59 -7.79 0.86 -27.47
N PRO A 60 -7.60 2.10 -27.95
CA PRO A 60 -6.44 2.44 -28.78
C PRO A 60 -5.13 2.32 -27.98
N ASN A 61 -4.03 2.11 -28.71
CA ASN A 61 -2.69 2.12 -28.12
C ASN A 61 -2.42 3.47 -27.45
N LEU A 62 -1.80 3.45 -26.28
CA LEU A 62 -1.36 4.66 -25.58
C LEU A 62 -0.01 4.44 -24.92
N THR A 63 0.66 5.55 -24.63
CA THR A 63 1.83 5.58 -23.75
C THR A 63 1.44 6.33 -22.49
N ALA A 64 1.72 5.73 -21.34
CA ALA A 64 1.49 6.35 -20.04
C ALA A 64 2.82 6.49 -19.28
N THR A 65 2.98 7.59 -18.57
CA THR A 65 4.12 7.85 -17.70
C THR A 65 3.75 7.50 -16.27
N VAL A 66 4.50 6.60 -15.65
CA VAL A 66 4.35 6.21 -14.24
C VAL A 66 5.37 7.00 -13.42
N VAL A 67 4.90 7.68 -12.37
CA VAL A 67 5.77 8.45 -11.47
C VAL A 67 5.58 7.97 -10.04
N TRP A 68 6.68 7.66 -9.36
CA TRP A 68 6.69 7.30 -7.94
C TRP A 68 7.19 8.47 -7.12
N ILE A 69 6.42 8.81 -6.08
CA ILE A 69 6.65 9.99 -5.25
C ILE A 69 6.67 9.53 -3.79
N ASP A 70 7.76 9.84 -3.10
CA ASP A 70 7.94 9.49 -1.69
C ASP A 70 7.13 10.40 -0.74
N PRO A 71 7.09 10.10 0.57
CA PRO A 71 6.33 10.88 1.55
C PRO A 71 6.78 12.33 1.73
N THR A 72 7.96 12.70 1.24
CA THR A 72 8.50 14.07 1.30
C THR A 72 8.52 14.74 -0.08
N TYR A 73 7.77 14.18 -1.03
CA TYR A 73 7.61 14.70 -2.40
C TYR A 73 8.85 14.57 -3.29
N VAL A 74 9.79 13.69 -2.94
CA VAL A 74 10.89 13.32 -3.83
C VAL A 74 10.36 12.39 -4.91
N VAL A 75 10.61 12.72 -6.18
CA VAL A 75 10.32 11.84 -7.31
C VAL A 75 11.36 10.73 -7.33
N ALA A 76 10.98 9.55 -6.84
CA ALA A 76 11.86 8.40 -6.69
C ALA A 76 12.20 7.75 -8.05
N THR A 77 11.23 7.70 -8.96
CA THR A 77 11.45 7.25 -10.34
C THR A 77 10.34 7.74 -11.26
N SER A 78 10.64 7.84 -12.56
CA SER A 78 9.68 8.05 -13.63
C SER A 78 10.04 7.18 -14.82
N TYR A 79 9.03 6.53 -15.44
CA TYR A 79 9.22 5.71 -16.64
C TYR A 79 7.94 5.64 -17.47
N ASP A 80 8.10 5.46 -18.77
CA ASP A 80 6.99 5.29 -19.70
C ASP A 80 6.68 3.81 -19.91
N ILE A 81 5.39 3.51 -20.04
CA ILE A 81 4.86 2.20 -20.41
C ILE A 81 4.02 2.32 -21.68
N VAL A 82 4.20 1.39 -22.61
CA VAL A 82 3.37 1.27 -23.80
C VAL A 82 2.25 0.28 -23.52
N VAL A 83 1.01 0.69 -23.79
CA VAL A 83 -0.20 -0.09 -23.56
C VAL A 83 -0.88 -0.36 -24.90
N ASP A 84 -0.69 -1.56 -25.43
CA ASP A 84 -1.34 -2.01 -26.66
C ASP A 84 -2.86 -2.16 -26.49
N ALA A 85 -3.56 -2.28 -27.61
CA ALA A 85 -5.02 -2.23 -27.66
C ALA A 85 -5.72 -3.32 -26.84
N GLU A 86 -5.12 -4.50 -26.79
CA GLU A 86 -5.62 -5.69 -26.09
C GLU A 86 -4.93 -5.93 -24.74
N THR A 87 -3.99 -5.06 -24.34
CA THR A 87 -3.31 -5.19 -23.04
C THR A 87 -4.31 -4.93 -21.92
N GLU A 88 -4.49 -5.93 -21.05
CA GLU A 88 -5.38 -5.86 -19.89
C GLU A 88 -4.63 -5.50 -18.60
N VAL A 89 -3.36 -5.90 -18.48
CA VAL A 89 -2.54 -5.68 -17.28
C VAL A 89 -1.13 -5.30 -17.67
N THR A 90 -0.60 -4.26 -17.04
CA THR A 90 0.83 -3.94 -17.03
C THR A 90 1.34 -3.94 -15.59
N GLN A 91 2.59 -4.33 -15.38
CA GLN A 91 3.23 -4.26 -14.08
C GLN A 91 4.72 -3.99 -14.22
N TYR A 92 5.29 -3.27 -13.27
CA TYR A 92 6.73 -3.05 -13.21
C TYR A 92 7.20 -2.86 -11.77
N LYS A 93 8.35 -3.46 -11.47
CA LYS A 93 9.06 -3.31 -10.20
C LYS A 93 10.26 -2.39 -10.40
N PRO A 94 10.18 -1.10 -10.04
CA PRO A 94 11.32 -0.21 -10.17
C PRO A 94 12.46 -0.61 -9.21
N PRO A 95 13.73 -0.49 -9.64
CA PRO A 95 14.89 -0.84 -8.82
C PRO A 95 15.23 0.29 -7.83
N LEU A 96 14.32 0.57 -6.89
CA LEU A 96 14.49 1.64 -5.92
C LEU A 96 15.56 1.29 -4.87
N SER A 97 16.45 2.24 -4.58
CA SER A 97 17.37 2.17 -3.44
C SER A 97 16.61 2.00 -2.14
N ARG A 98 17.19 1.25 -1.21
CA ARG A 98 16.64 0.95 0.11
C ARG A 98 17.49 1.57 1.23
N PRO A 99 16.91 1.82 2.42
CA PRO A 99 15.50 1.62 2.76
C PRO A 99 14.58 2.65 2.09
N LEU A 100 13.35 2.26 1.79
CA LEU A 100 12.29 3.19 1.42
C LEU A 100 11.91 4.04 2.62
N ARG A 101 11.78 5.35 2.44
CA ARG A 101 11.32 6.25 3.50
C ARG A 101 9.92 5.83 3.99
N PRO A 102 9.71 5.59 5.30
CA PRO A 102 8.40 5.28 5.82
C PRO A 102 7.40 6.44 5.64
N GLY A 103 6.13 6.11 5.49
CA GLY A 103 5.03 7.05 5.29
C GLY A 103 4.25 6.77 4.02
N ALA A 104 3.36 7.70 3.67
CA ALA A 104 2.46 7.59 2.54
C ALA A 104 3.15 7.91 1.21
N TRP A 105 3.41 6.87 0.41
CA TRP A 105 3.88 7.01 -0.95
C TRP A 105 2.72 7.24 -1.92
N THR A 106 3.03 7.88 -3.05
CA THR A 106 2.07 8.10 -4.14
C THR A 106 2.63 7.59 -5.46
N VAL A 107 1.82 6.84 -6.21
CA VAL A 107 2.10 6.51 -7.61
C VAL A 107 1.09 7.23 -8.47
N ARG A 108 1.59 8.07 -9.39
CA ARG A 108 0.76 8.78 -10.37
C ARG A 108 0.95 8.17 -11.76
N LEU A 109 -0.14 8.11 -12.50
CA LEU A 109 -0.14 7.72 -13.89
C LEU A 109 -0.59 8.91 -14.74
N LEU A 110 0.21 9.26 -15.73
CA LEU A 110 0.01 10.44 -16.58
C LEU A 110 -0.04 10.03 -18.04
N GLN A 111 -0.75 10.81 -18.86
CA GLN A 111 -0.70 10.72 -20.31
C GLN A 111 -0.46 12.12 -20.85
N PHE A 112 0.63 12.32 -21.60
CA PHE A 112 1.04 13.65 -22.08
C PHE A 112 1.09 14.71 -20.95
N TRP A 113 1.57 14.32 -19.77
CA TRP A 113 1.62 15.13 -18.54
C TRP A 113 0.27 15.48 -17.90
N GLU A 114 -0.85 14.98 -18.44
CA GLU A 114 -2.17 15.07 -17.81
C GLU A 114 -2.44 13.86 -16.89
N PRO A 115 -2.93 14.04 -15.66
CA PRO A 115 -3.20 12.93 -14.73
C PRO A 115 -4.33 12.01 -15.19
N LEU A 116 -4.03 10.72 -15.34
CA LEU A 116 -5.02 9.66 -15.56
C LEU A 116 -5.60 9.15 -14.24
N GLY A 117 -4.72 8.94 -13.26
CA GLY A 117 -5.09 8.47 -11.93
C GLY A 117 -3.90 8.41 -11.00
N GLU A 118 -4.18 8.29 -9.71
CA GLU A 118 -3.18 8.12 -8.68
C GLU A 118 -3.64 7.08 -7.66
N THR A 119 -2.67 6.44 -7.02
CA THR A 119 -2.91 5.58 -5.86
C THR A 119 -1.89 5.90 -4.78
N ARG A 120 -2.25 5.63 -3.53
CA ARG A 120 -1.35 5.76 -2.39
C ARG A 120 -1.14 4.40 -1.75
N PHE A 121 0.07 4.15 -1.28
CA PHE A 121 0.41 2.99 -0.49
C PHE A 121 1.26 3.41 0.71
N LEU A 122 1.27 2.58 1.75
CA LEU A 122 1.95 2.90 2.99
C LEU A 122 3.20 2.03 3.14
N VAL A 123 4.36 2.67 3.31
CA VAL A 123 5.55 2.01 3.84
C VAL A 123 5.54 2.21 5.34
N LEU A 124 5.27 1.16 6.11
CA LEU A 124 5.14 1.25 7.55
C LEU A 124 6.53 1.32 8.22
N PRO A 125 6.73 2.24 9.17
CA PRO A 125 7.90 2.19 10.03
C PRO A 125 7.84 0.92 10.90
N LEU A 126 8.97 0.22 11.00
CA LEU A 126 9.05 -1.01 11.80
C LEU A 126 9.33 -0.66 13.27
N THR A 127 8.53 -1.18 14.20
CA THR A 127 8.76 -1.06 15.66
C THR A 127 9.65 -2.16 16.23
N PHE A 128 9.95 -3.20 15.43
CA PHE A 128 10.76 -4.34 15.81
C PHE A 128 11.87 -4.62 14.78
N ASN A 129 13.04 -5.01 15.27
CA ASN A 129 14.11 -5.60 14.46
C ASN A 129 14.46 -6.98 15.04
N ARG A 130 14.44 -8.03 14.20
CA ARG A 130 14.66 -9.42 14.63
C ARG A 130 13.79 -9.83 15.84
N LYS A 131 12.52 -9.39 15.85
CA LYS A 131 11.53 -9.62 16.91
C LYS A 131 11.88 -9.00 18.27
N LEU A 132 12.86 -8.10 18.33
CA LEU A 132 13.16 -7.28 19.50
C LEU A 132 12.72 -5.84 19.23
N PRO A 133 12.31 -5.07 20.26
CA PRO A 133 12.00 -3.66 20.11
C PRO A 133 13.16 -2.93 19.43
N LEU A 134 12.83 -2.06 18.47
CA LEU A 134 13.82 -1.33 17.69
C LEU A 134 14.68 -0.46 18.60
N ARG A 135 16.00 -0.56 18.43
CA ARG A 135 16.99 0.25 19.15
C ARG A 135 17.31 1.51 18.36
N LYS A 136 17.77 2.56 19.04
CA LYS A 136 18.08 3.84 18.42
C LYS A 136 19.09 3.73 17.27
N ASP A 137 20.13 2.93 17.45
CA ASP A 137 21.17 2.72 16.43
C ASP A 137 20.64 2.05 15.15
N ASP A 138 19.59 1.23 15.26
CA ASP A 138 18.94 0.57 14.12
C ASP A 138 17.86 1.45 13.47
N ALA A 139 17.17 2.28 14.28
CA ALA A 139 16.05 3.11 13.84
C ALA A 139 16.49 4.19 12.84
N SER A 140 17.58 4.88 13.17
CA SER A 140 18.09 6.01 12.36
C SER A 140 18.36 5.61 10.92
N TRP A 141 18.96 4.44 10.68
CA TRP A 141 19.20 3.95 9.32
C TRP A 141 17.92 3.46 8.65
N LEU A 142 17.11 2.64 9.35
CA LEU A 142 15.97 1.94 8.75
C LEU A 142 14.84 2.88 8.32
N HIS A 143 14.70 4.04 8.98
CA HIS A 143 13.61 4.99 8.74
C HIS A 143 14.05 6.27 8.02
N ALA A 144 15.36 6.48 7.76
CA ALA A 144 15.85 7.70 7.10
C ALA A 144 15.52 7.80 5.59
N GLY A 145 15.25 6.66 4.94
CA GLY A 145 15.22 6.57 3.48
C GLY A 145 16.62 6.30 2.89
N PRO A 146 16.78 6.35 1.55
CA PRO A 146 18.07 6.12 0.93
C PRO A 146 19.03 7.30 1.20
N PRO A 147 20.35 7.06 1.16
CA PRO A 147 21.35 8.13 1.24
C PRO A 147 21.06 9.23 0.21
N HIS A 148 21.24 10.49 0.62
CA HIS A 148 21.03 11.68 -0.22
C HIS A 148 19.63 11.83 -0.84
N ASN A 149 18.63 11.08 -0.36
CA ASN A 149 17.28 11.02 -0.96
C ASN A 149 17.30 10.49 -2.40
N GLU A 150 18.31 9.70 -2.77
CA GLU A 150 18.49 9.18 -4.12
C GLU A 150 17.99 7.72 -4.23
N TYR A 151 16.80 7.55 -4.79
CA TYR A 151 16.20 6.24 -5.03
C TYR A 151 16.71 5.57 -6.31
N MET A 152 17.35 6.31 -7.21
CA MET A 152 17.94 5.83 -8.46
C MET A 152 19.16 6.69 -8.81
N GLU A 153 20.07 6.15 -9.63
CA GLU A 153 21.21 6.92 -10.17
C GLU A 153 20.76 8.11 -11.03
N GLN A 154 19.63 7.98 -11.71
CA GLN A 154 19.02 9.05 -12.48
C GLN A 154 18.20 9.97 -11.57
N SER A 155 18.50 11.28 -11.62
CA SER A 155 17.72 12.30 -10.90
C SER A 155 16.46 12.72 -11.67
N PHE A 156 15.36 12.89 -10.94
CA PHE A 156 14.06 13.32 -11.47
C PHE A 156 13.57 14.65 -10.86
N GLN A 157 14.44 15.41 -10.19
CA GLN A 157 14.07 16.67 -9.51
C GLN A 157 13.41 17.71 -10.44
N GLY A 158 13.75 17.70 -11.74
CA GLY A 158 13.14 18.59 -12.72
C GLY A 158 11.63 18.36 -12.94
N LEU A 159 11.10 17.19 -12.53
CA LEU A 159 9.68 16.87 -12.66
C LEU A 159 8.82 17.50 -11.57
N SER A 160 9.39 17.90 -10.43
CA SER A 160 8.63 18.42 -9.30
C SER A 160 7.77 19.64 -9.67
N GLY A 161 8.32 20.55 -10.49
CA GLY A 161 7.60 21.72 -10.99
C GLY A 161 6.48 21.36 -11.98
N ILE A 162 6.72 20.37 -12.86
CA ILE A 162 5.74 19.91 -13.85
C ILE A 162 4.55 19.22 -13.15
N LEU A 163 4.84 18.48 -12.09
CA LEU A 163 3.86 17.70 -11.32
C LEU A 163 3.15 18.51 -10.24
N ASN A 164 3.43 19.82 -10.13
CA ASN A 164 2.91 20.72 -9.11
C ASN A 164 3.06 20.15 -7.69
N LEU A 165 4.24 19.61 -7.37
CA LEU A 165 4.49 19.03 -6.05
C LEU A 165 4.70 20.12 -4.99
N PRO A 166 4.26 19.88 -3.73
CA PRO A 166 4.54 20.79 -2.63
C PRO A 166 6.05 20.97 -2.38
N GLN A 167 6.39 22.01 -1.61
CA GLN A 167 7.77 22.20 -1.18
C GLN A 167 8.20 21.06 -0.25
N PRO A 168 9.36 20.41 -0.49
CA PRO A 168 9.78 19.23 0.26
C PRO A 168 10.33 19.55 1.66
N GLU A 169 10.95 20.73 1.86
CA GLU A 169 11.69 21.10 3.09
C GLU A 169 10.95 20.78 4.41
N PRO A 170 9.67 21.15 4.60
CA PRO A 170 8.99 20.87 5.87
C PRO A 170 8.75 19.37 6.08
N ALA A 171 8.50 18.63 5.00
CA ALA A 171 8.27 17.20 5.06
C ALA A 171 9.58 16.42 5.28
N GLU A 172 10.68 16.87 4.67
CA GLU A 172 12.02 16.30 4.89
C GLU A 172 12.50 16.52 6.33
N GLU A 173 12.29 17.70 6.89
CA GLU A 173 12.60 17.99 8.30
C GLU A 173 11.81 17.08 9.24
N ALA A 174 10.50 16.93 9.02
CA ALA A 174 9.65 16.04 9.80
C ALA A 174 10.08 14.57 9.66
N ALA A 175 10.43 14.12 8.45
CA ALA A 175 10.93 12.77 8.21
C ALA A 175 12.26 12.50 8.93
N ARG A 176 13.17 13.47 8.98
CA ARG A 176 14.44 13.36 9.72
C ARG A 176 14.20 13.19 11.22
N LEU A 177 13.24 13.93 11.79
CA LEU A 177 12.86 13.78 13.20
C LEU A 177 12.20 12.42 13.47
N HIS A 178 11.31 11.97 12.57
CA HIS A 178 10.65 10.67 12.68
C HIS A 178 11.63 9.49 12.61
N ALA A 179 12.70 9.61 11.83
CA ALA A 179 13.69 8.55 11.67
C ALA A 179 14.44 8.19 12.98
N GLU A 180 14.48 9.11 13.94
CA GLU A 180 15.15 8.91 15.23
C GLU A 180 14.20 8.38 16.32
N LEU A 181 12.90 8.24 16.03
CA LEU A 181 11.92 7.81 17.03
C LEU A 181 12.11 6.34 17.41
N THR A 182 11.91 6.06 18.70
CA THR A 182 11.92 4.69 19.24
C THR A 182 10.85 4.54 20.33
N GLY A 183 10.56 3.29 20.71
CA GLY A 183 9.64 2.98 21.80
C GLY A 183 8.23 3.58 21.58
N PRO A 184 7.59 4.14 22.63
CA PRO A 184 6.22 4.63 22.55
C PRO A 184 5.98 5.73 21.50
N GLU A 185 6.99 6.57 21.22
CA GLU A 185 6.86 7.64 20.22
C GLU A 185 6.83 7.08 18.80
N LEU A 186 7.64 6.05 18.53
CA LEU A 186 7.62 5.32 17.26
C LEU A 186 6.31 4.55 17.08
N GLU A 187 5.79 3.93 18.13
CA GLU A 187 4.48 3.27 18.12
C GLU A 187 3.37 4.27 17.79
N ALA A 188 3.36 5.44 18.45
CA ALA A 188 2.36 6.48 18.21
C ALA A 188 2.43 7.06 16.78
N TRP A 189 3.63 7.17 16.20
CA TRP A 189 3.78 7.53 14.79
C TRP A 189 3.24 6.43 13.86
N THR A 190 3.60 5.18 14.11
CA THR A 190 3.14 4.01 13.35
C THR A 190 1.61 3.91 13.33
N ASP A 191 0.98 4.04 14.48
CA ASP A 191 -0.49 3.99 14.61
C ASP A 191 -1.18 5.13 13.85
N ARG A 192 -0.57 6.32 13.86
CA ARG A 192 -1.10 7.49 13.14
C ARG A 192 -1.05 7.28 11.62
N GLU A 193 0.07 6.79 11.09
CA GLU A 193 0.19 6.45 9.68
C GLU A 193 -0.81 5.36 9.28
N LEU A 194 -0.89 4.28 10.08
CA LEU A 194 -1.80 3.17 9.84
C LEU A 194 -3.27 3.63 9.80
N SER A 195 -3.66 4.56 10.68
CA SER A 195 -5.03 5.09 10.77
C SER A 195 -5.47 5.85 9.51
N SER A 196 -4.52 6.32 8.71
CA SER A 196 -4.79 7.01 7.43
C SER A 196 -5.06 6.03 6.27
N PHE A 197 -4.75 4.75 6.45
CA PHE A 197 -4.89 3.71 5.43
C PHE A 197 -5.81 2.57 5.84
N TRP A 198 -6.14 2.44 7.12
CA TRP A 198 -6.94 1.36 7.66
C TRP A 198 -8.02 1.88 8.60
N SER A 199 -9.14 1.20 8.66
CA SER A 199 -10.22 1.47 9.61
C SER A 199 -10.58 0.22 10.40
N VAL A 200 -10.99 0.42 11.66
CA VAL A 200 -11.57 -0.65 12.48
C VAL A 200 -13.02 -0.85 12.02
N ALA A 201 -13.25 -1.89 11.22
CA ALA A 201 -14.58 -2.24 10.72
C ALA A 201 -15.42 -2.97 11.78
N GLY A 202 -14.78 -3.66 12.73
CA GLY A 202 -15.50 -4.38 13.77
C GLY A 202 -14.64 -4.83 14.95
N LEU A 203 -15.29 -4.88 16.12
CA LEU A 203 -14.76 -5.45 17.35
C LEU A 203 -15.78 -6.41 17.93
N CYS A 204 -15.33 -7.55 18.45
CA CYS A 204 -16.14 -8.53 19.13
C CYS A 204 -15.34 -9.13 20.28
N ALA A 205 -16.04 -9.68 21.27
CA ALA A 205 -15.45 -10.36 22.41
C ALA A 205 -15.60 -11.89 22.30
N MET A 206 -14.57 -12.65 22.66
CA MET A 206 -14.66 -14.12 22.66
C MET A 206 -15.56 -14.65 23.80
N GLY A 207 -15.73 -13.88 24.87
CA GLY A 207 -16.54 -14.23 26.04
C GLY A 207 -17.18 -13.00 26.67
N SER A 208 -17.56 -13.08 27.95
CA SER A 208 -18.17 -11.95 28.67
C SER A 208 -17.21 -10.76 28.70
N SER A 209 -17.67 -9.61 28.22
CA SER A 209 -16.94 -8.35 28.23
C SER A 209 -17.55 -7.38 29.24
N THR A 210 -16.71 -6.55 29.85
CA THR A 210 -17.15 -5.39 30.65
C THR A 210 -17.63 -4.24 29.76
N CYS A 211 -17.31 -4.26 28.46
CA CYS A 211 -17.81 -3.31 27.48
C CYS A 211 -19.15 -3.80 26.92
N PRO A 212 -20.28 -3.15 27.25
CA PRO A 212 -21.62 -3.61 26.87
C PRO A 212 -21.86 -3.50 25.35
N SER A 213 -21.12 -2.64 24.66
CA SER A 213 -21.23 -2.43 23.22
C SER A 213 -20.55 -3.51 22.38
N LEU A 214 -19.82 -4.45 22.98
CA LEU A 214 -19.14 -5.53 22.26
C LEU A 214 -20.03 -6.77 22.20
N GLU A 215 -20.41 -7.14 20.98
CA GLU A 215 -21.06 -8.42 20.71
C GLU A 215 -20.09 -9.60 20.88
N LEU A 216 -20.66 -10.79 21.10
CA LEU A 216 -19.89 -12.03 21.13
C LEU A 216 -19.46 -12.42 19.72
N CYS A 217 -18.18 -12.73 19.53
CA CYS A 217 -17.60 -13.09 18.23
C CYS A 217 -18.34 -14.24 17.52
N ARG A 218 -18.81 -15.25 18.27
CA ARG A 218 -19.60 -16.37 17.71
C ARG A 218 -20.96 -15.97 17.12
N LEU A 219 -21.45 -14.78 17.45
CA LEU A 219 -22.71 -14.23 16.95
C LEU A 219 -22.50 -13.21 15.84
N THR A 220 -21.25 -12.85 15.53
CA THR A 220 -20.89 -11.79 14.60
C THR A 220 -20.39 -12.37 13.27
N SER A 221 -21.11 -12.12 12.17
CA SER A 221 -20.93 -12.80 10.87
C SER A 221 -19.56 -12.68 10.21
N TRP A 222 -18.80 -11.61 10.49
CA TRP A 222 -17.45 -11.43 9.95
C TRP A 222 -16.36 -12.10 10.79
N SER A 223 -16.68 -12.57 11.99
CA SER A 223 -15.71 -13.18 12.89
C SER A 223 -15.34 -14.59 12.42
N SER A 224 -14.07 -14.98 12.59
CA SER A 224 -13.64 -16.36 12.37
C SER A 224 -14.24 -17.37 13.36
N LEU A 225 -14.86 -16.90 14.44
CA LEU A 225 -15.57 -17.75 15.41
C LEU A 225 -17.07 -17.91 15.09
N PHE A 226 -17.57 -17.22 14.07
CA PHE A 226 -18.94 -17.41 13.59
C PHE A 226 -19.08 -18.79 12.94
N PRO A 227 -20.21 -19.50 13.12
CA PRO A 227 -20.42 -20.80 12.50
C PRO A 227 -20.23 -20.76 10.98
N ASP A 228 -19.44 -21.69 10.44
CA ASP A 228 -19.20 -21.83 8.99
C ASP A 228 -19.49 -23.27 8.54
N PRO A 229 -20.77 -23.69 8.46
CA PRO A 229 -21.14 -25.11 8.27
C PRO A 229 -20.59 -25.75 6.98
N LYS A 230 -20.14 -24.95 6.00
CA LYS A 230 -19.54 -25.44 4.77
C LYS A 230 -18.14 -26.02 4.97
N SER A 231 -17.43 -25.61 6.02
CA SER A 231 -16.07 -26.02 6.35
C SER A 231 -15.99 -26.86 7.63
N GLU A 232 -17.09 -26.97 8.36
CA GLU A 232 -17.20 -27.82 9.54
C GLU A 232 -17.38 -29.29 9.16
N LEU A 233 -16.66 -30.17 9.86
CA LEU A 233 -16.76 -31.62 9.71
C LEU A 233 -17.51 -32.19 10.92
N GLY A 234 -18.71 -32.71 10.66
CA GLY A 234 -19.56 -33.34 11.67
C GLY A 234 -19.44 -34.87 11.71
N PRO A 235 -20.34 -35.55 12.44
CA PRO A 235 -20.46 -37.01 12.39
C PRO A 235 -20.95 -37.49 11.02
N VAL A 236 -20.61 -38.73 10.68
CA VAL A 236 -21.06 -39.38 9.44
C VAL A 236 -22.57 -39.62 9.51
N LYS A 237 -23.28 -39.18 8.46
CA LYS A 237 -24.72 -39.40 8.30
C LYS A 237 -25.01 -40.88 8.03
N THR A 238 -26.27 -41.28 8.12
CA THR A 238 -26.70 -42.67 7.88
C THR A 238 -26.40 -43.18 6.46
N ASP A 239 -26.19 -42.29 5.49
CA ASP A 239 -25.81 -42.61 4.11
C ASP A 239 -24.28 -42.73 3.89
N GLY A 240 -23.49 -42.66 4.96
CA GLY A 240 -22.03 -42.77 4.91
C GLY A 240 -21.30 -41.49 4.47
N ARG A 241 -21.98 -40.34 4.39
CA ARG A 241 -21.40 -39.06 3.94
C ARG A 241 -21.35 -38.01 5.05
N LEU A 242 -20.50 -37.00 4.83
CA LEU A 242 -20.44 -35.78 5.64
C LEU A 242 -21.22 -34.62 4.98
N ARG A 243 -21.29 -34.59 3.64
CA ARG A 243 -21.96 -33.53 2.87
C ARG A 243 -23.47 -33.74 2.73
#